data_AF-A0A940P922-F1
#
_entry.id   AF-A0A940P922-F1
#
_cell.length_a   1.000
_cell.length_b   1.000
_cell.length_c   1.000
_cell.angle_alpha   90.00
_cell.angle_beta   90.00
_cell.angle_gamma   90.00
#
_symmetry.space_group_name_H-M   'P 1'
#
loop_
_entity.id
_entity.type
_entity.pdbx_description
1 polymer ?
#
loop_
_entity_poly.entity_id
_entity_poly.type
_entity_poly.pdbx_seq_one_letter_code
_entity_poly.pdbx_strand_id
1 'polypeptide(L)' 'MRDELKKRIAQINAGIAPAGYKTTKVGIVPEEWEVKRLGELLTQRKTLMCVSDDAPLLSFTIEEGVIEPSQKKSN' A
#
# COMPACT_ATOMS: atom_id res chain seq x y z
N MET A 1 16.63 23.94 9.37
CA MET A 1 15.54 23.03 8.93
C MET A 1 15.85 22.32 7.61
N ARG A 2 16.20 23.03 6.52
CA ARG A 2 16.59 22.39 5.24
C ARG A 2 17.90 21.60 5.30
N ASP A 3 18.84 21.98 6.17
CA ASP A 3 20.16 21.34 6.25
C ASP A 3 20.12 19.96 6.89
N GLU A 4 19.19 19.75 7.82
CA GLU A 4 18.98 18.45 8.46
C GLU A 4 18.37 17.44 7.47
N LEU A 5 17.41 17.88 6.66
CA LEU A 5 16.84 17.05 5.59
C LEU A 5 17.90 16.65 4.56
N LYS A 6 18.76 17.60 4.15
CA LYS A 6 19.89 17.32 3.25
C LYS A 6 20.86 16.30 3.84
N LYS A 7 21.19 16.40 5.14
CA LYS A 7 22.04 15.42 5.83
C LYS A 7 21.42 14.03 5.83
N ARG A 8 20.12 13.92 6.13
CA ARG A 8 19.40 12.63 6.13
C ARG A 8 19.37 11.99 4.73
N ILE A 9 19.15 12.78 3.67
CA ILE A 9 19.18 12.28 2.28
C ILE A 9 20.59 11.79 1.92
N ALA A 10 21.64 12.55 2.29
CA ALA A 10 23.03 12.14 2.03
C ALA A 10 23.41 10.84 2.77
N GLN A 11 22.93 10.66 4.01
CA GLN A 11 23.12 9.41 4.76
C GLN A 11 22.47 8.22 4.04
N ILE A 12 21.22 8.37 3.58
CA ILE A 12 20.50 7.32 2.83
C ILE A 12 21.24 6.97 1.54
N ASN A 13 21.71 7.96 0.78
CA ASN A 13 22.47 7.73 -0.46
C ASN A 13 23.82 7.03 -0.21
N ALA A 14 24.42 7.23 0.96
CA ALA A 14 25.64 6.53 1.39
C ALA A 14 25.36 5.14 1.99
N GLY A 15 24.09 4.70 2.05
CA GLY A 15 23.68 3.43 2.65
C GLY A 15 23.66 3.44 4.19
N ILE A 16 23.75 4.62 4.81
CA ILE A 16 23.72 4.80 6.26
C ILE A 16 22.29 5.11 6.68
N ALA A 17 21.73 4.30 7.59
CA ALA A 17 20.41 4.58 8.13
C ALA A 17 20.44 5.83 9.03
N PRO A 18 19.63 6.88 8.76
CA PRO A 18 19.48 8.02 9.65
C PRO A 18 18.80 7.60 10.97
N ALA A 19 18.86 8.46 11.98
CA ALA A 19 18.12 8.23 13.23
C ALA A 19 16.61 8.03 12.97
N GLY A 20 16.05 6.99 13.59
CA GLY A 20 14.65 6.57 13.41
C GLY A 20 14.40 5.67 12.19
N TYR A 21 15.47 5.19 11.54
CA TYR A 21 15.40 4.23 10.43
C TYR A 21 16.31 3.04 10.72
N LYS A 22 15.91 1.88 10.18
CA LYS A 22 16.66 0.62 10.23
C LYS A 22 17.00 0.13 8.83
N THR A 23 18.15 -0.51 8.69
CA THR A 23 18.55 -1.21 7.48
C THR A 23 17.94 -2.62 7.44
N THR A 24 17.22 -2.91 6.37
CA THR A 24 16.62 -4.22 6.11
C THR A 24 17.06 -4.74 4.75
N LYS A 25 16.76 -6.01 4.44
CA LYS A 25 17.05 -6.60 3.13
C LYS A 25 16.40 -5.86 1.96
N VAL A 26 15.31 -5.12 2.21
CA VAL A 26 14.57 -4.35 1.19
C VAL A 26 15.00 -2.89 1.12
N GLY A 27 15.93 -2.45 1.98
CA GLY A 27 16.43 -1.08 2.04
C GLY A 27 16.31 -0.45 3.43
N ILE A 28 16.48 0.88 3.47
CA ILE A 28 16.36 1.69 4.68
C ILE A 28 14.87 2.00 4.89
N VAL A 29 14.29 1.53 5.98
CA VAL A 29 12.88 1.72 6.33
C VAL A 29 12.78 2.35 7.72
N PRO A 30 11.66 3.01 8.07
CA PRO A 30 11.46 3.53 9.42
C PRO A 30 11.60 2.45 10.49
N GLU A 31 12.10 2.83 11.66
CA GLU A 31 12.26 1.94 12.83
C GLU A 31 10.93 1.26 13.20
N GLU A 32 9.84 2.03 13.18
CA GLU A 32 8.48 1.65 13.56
C GLU A 32 7.83 0.65 12.60
N TRP A 33 8.36 0.47 11.38
CA TRP A 33 7.77 -0.42 10.40
C TRP A 33 8.06 -1.88 10.73
N GLU A 34 7.03 -2.69 10.89
CA GLU A 34 7.13 -4.12 11.16
C GLU A 34 6.78 -4.96 9.93
N VAL A 35 7.39 -6.14 9.82
CA VAL A 35 7.08 -7.09 8.74
C VAL A 35 5.87 -7.90 9.18
N LYS A 36 4.77 -7.79 8.42
CA LYS A 36 3.54 -8.56 8.62
C LYS A 36 3.16 -9.37 7.40
N ARG A 37 2.43 -10.46 7.60
CA ARG A 37 1.84 -11.23 6.49
C ARG A 37 0.55 -10.55 6.04
N LEU A 38 0.29 -10.54 4.73
CA LEU A 38 -0.96 -9.96 4.21
C LEU A 38 -2.21 -10.58 4.84
N GLY A 39 -2.19 -11.89 5.14
CA GLY A 39 -3.30 -12.57 5.80
C GLY A 39 -3.54 -12.15 7.27
N GLU A 40 -2.59 -11.48 7.92
CA GLU A 40 -2.77 -10.91 9.28
C GLU A 40 -3.49 -9.56 9.23
N LEU A 41 -3.39 -8.84 8.11
CA LEU A 41 -3.91 -7.49 7.94
C LEU A 41 -5.21 -7.46 7.13
N LEU A 42 -5.35 -8.37 6.18
CA LEU A 42 -6.44 -8.38 5.22
C LEU A 42 -7.31 -9.61 5.41
N THR A 43 -8.62 -9.39 5.47
CA THR A 43 -9.61 -10.48 5.42
C THR A 43 -9.91 -10.79 3.96
N GLN A 44 -9.56 -12.00 3.50
CA GLN A 44 -9.90 -12.45 2.16
C GLN A 44 -11.42 -12.55 2.02
N ARG A 45 -12.00 -11.81 1.07
CA ARG A 45 -13.41 -11.92 0.71
C ARG A 45 -13.55 -12.57 -0.66
N LYS A 46 -14.30 -13.66 -0.71
CA LYS A 46 -14.60 -14.41 -1.95
C LYS A 46 -15.99 -14.10 -2.51
N THR A 47 -16.84 -13.46 -1.71
CA THR A 47 -18.23 -13.18 -2.08
C THR A 47 -18.37 -11.76 -2.61
N LEU A 48 -19.06 -11.61 -3.74
CA LEU A 48 -19.42 -10.34 -4.39
C LEU A 48 -20.51 -9.59 -3.60
N MET A 49 -20.32 -9.37 -2.29
CA MET A 49 -21.30 -8.67 -1.44
C MET A 49 -20.86 -7.23 -1.20
N CYS A 50 -21.80 -6.31 -1.30
CA CYS A 50 -21.65 -4.92 -0.85
C CYS A 50 -21.29 -4.91 0.64
N VAL A 51 -20.24 -4.18 1.02
CA VAL A 51 -19.75 -4.14 2.40
C VAL A 51 -20.59 -3.19 3.27
N SER A 52 -21.03 -2.11 2.64
CA SER A 52 -21.86 -1.04 3.20
C SER A 52 -22.28 -0.13 2.04
N ASP A 53 -23.37 0.61 2.18
CA ASP A 53 -23.84 1.56 1.16
C ASP A 53 -22.77 2.62 0.81
N ASP A 54 -21.91 2.98 1.76
CA ASP A 54 -20.80 3.92 1.55
C ASP A 54 -19.58 3.33 0.81
N ALA A 55 -19.55 2.01 0.59
CA ALA A 55 -18.45 1.31 -0.07
C ALA A 55 -18.99 0.17 -0.96
N PRO A 56 -19.68 0.51 -2.07
CA PRO A 56 -20.20 -0.46 -3.01
C PRO A 56 -19.05 -1.22 -3.68
N LEU A 57 -19.33 -2.46 -4.08
CA LEU A 57 -18.37 -3.25 -4.83
C LEU A 57 -18.31 -2.70 -6.25
N LEU A 58 -17.11 -2.36 -6.73
CA LEU A 58 -16.91 -1.79 -8.06
C LEU A 58 -15.95 -2.70 -8.86
N SER A 59 -16.30 -2.93 -10.11
CA SER A 59 -15.46 -3.57 -11.11
C SER A 59 -14.83 -2.50 -11.99
N PHE A 60 -13.52 -2.52 -12.13
CA PHE A 60 -12.82 -1.66 -13.08
C PHE A 60 -12.55 -2.46 -14.37
N THR A 61 -13.17 -2.07 -15.47
CA THR A 61 -12.90 -2.64 -16.80
C THR A 61 -12.23 -1.59 -17.68
N ILE A 62 -11.40 -2.04 -18.62
CA ILE A 62 -10.68 -1.12 -19.54
C ILE A 62 -11.68 -0.42 -20.48
N GLU A 63 -12.78 -1.08 -20.83
CA GLU A 63 -13.75 -0.61 -21.81
C GLU A 63 -14.83 0.30 -21.21
N GLU A 64 -15.33 -0.04 -20.02
CA GLU A 64 -16.48 0.63 -19.39
C GLU A 64 -16.11 1.38 -18.11
N GLY A 65 -14.85 1.32 -17.66
CA GLY A 65 -14.38 2.03 -16.47
C GLY A 65 -14.91 1.42 -15.18
N VAL A 66 -15.45 2.27 -14.30
CA VAL A 66 -15.98 1.86 -12.98
C VAL A 66 -17.43 1.45 -13.11
N ILE A 67 -17.70 0.15 -13.06
CA ILE A 67 -19.05 -0.42 -13.17
C ILE A 67 -19.40 -1.26 -11.95
N GLU A 68 -20.68 -1.42 -11.66
CA GLU A 68 -21.11 -2.41 -10.67
C GLU A 68 -20.85 -3.83 -11.22
N PRO A 69 -20.39 -4.79 -10.39
CA PRO A 69 -20.14 -6.16 -10.81
C PRO A 69 -21.34 -6.86 -11.45
N SER A 70 -22.56 -6.47 -11.07
CA SER A 70 -23.83 -6.93 -11.65
C SER A 70 -24.01 -6.51 -13.11
N GLN A 71 -23.40 -5.40 -13.52
CA GLN A 71 -23.51 -4.85 -14.88
C GLN A 71 -22.43 -5.40 -15.83
N LYS A 72 -21.50 -6.21 -15.32
CA LYS A 72 -20.48 -6.85 -16.14
C LYS A 72 -21.15 -7.80 -17.15
N LYS A 73 -21.21 -7.40 -18.42
CA LYS A 73 -21.68 -8.26 -19.51
C LYS A 73 -20.74 -9.46 -19.63
N SER A 74 -21.28 -10.67 -19.48
CA SER A 74 -20.54 -11.89 -19.82
C SER A 74 -20.45 -11.97 -21.34
N ASN A 75 -19.24 -12.18 -21.87
CA ASN A 75 -19.07 -12.73 -23.22
C ASN A 75 -19.62 -14.16 -23.28
#